data_AF-C7EUC1-F1
#
_entry.id   AF-C7EUC1-F1
#
_cell.length_a   1.000
_cell.length_b   1.000
_cell.length_c   1.000
_cell.angle_alpha   90.00
_cell.angle_beta   90.00
_cell.angle_gamma   90.00
#
_symmetry.space_group_name_H-M   'P 1'
#
loop_
_entity.id
_entity.type
_entity.pdbx_description
1 polymer ?
#
loop_
_entity_poly.entity_id
_entity_poly.type
_entity_poly.pdbx_seq_one_letter_code
_entity_poly.pdbx_strand_id
1 'polypeptide(L)'
;SVALGTDCNTVKGGNDDFLNMSRELFRRNFIFLLRFFLISVHPVFVKLLPFKRIFKDMTEFFLKLMSDTVNYREKNKVERNDFVQIMMQLREEDRNRSTLDRASHVELNNDTMAAQAFLFFVAGLDSVANTIGFALHELAMNHALQRRAVAEIQESIRKHGSLTYDAVRDMELIERIVRESLRKYSPVGILTRQPS
;
A
#
# COMPACT_ATOMS: atom_id res chain seq x y z
N SER A 1 3.58 11.55 1.28
CA SER A 1 2.89 10.44 0.61
C SER A 1 2.72 10.77 -0.86
N VAL A 2 3.18 9.88 -1.76
CA VAL A 2 3.04 10.04 -3.21
C VAL A 2 1.59 9.75 -3.66
N ALA A 3 0.93 8.78 -3.02
CA ALA A 3 -0.43 8.39 -3.38
C ALA A 3 -1.50 9.31 -2.77
N LEU A 4 -1.35 9.69 -1.50
CA LEU A 4 -2.40 10.42 -0.75
C LEU A 4 -2.21 11.94 -0.79
N GLY A 5 -1.13 12.43 -1.42
CA GLY A 5 -0.86 13.87 -1.58
C GLY A 5 -0.54 14.62 -0.27
N THR A 6 -0.48 13.94 0.88
CA THR A 6 -0.14 14.52 2.18
C THR A 6 1.35 14.41 2.49
N ASP A 7 1.95 15.42 3.12
CA ASP A 7 3.32 15.30 3.62
C ASP A 7 3.28 14.65 5.02
N CYS A 8 3.86 13.46 5.14
CA CYS A 8 3.79 12.68 6.38
C CYS A 8 5.04 12.86 7.25
N ASN A 9 6.16 13.34 6.70
CA ASN A 9 7.46 13.54 7.37
C ASN A 9 7.84 12.54 8.48
N THR A 10 7.42 11.27 8.39
CA THR A 10 7.53 10.26 9.44
C THR A 10 8.98 9.87 9.74
N VAL A 11 9.86 9.95 8.73
CA VAL A 11 11.29 9.61 8.87
C VAL A 11 12.04 10.64 9.74
N LYS A 12 11.60 11.90 9.77
CA LYS A 12 12.22 12.96 10.59
C LYS A 12 11.55 13.12 11.96
N GLY A 13 10.68 12.19 12.37
CA GLY A 13 9.88 12.31 13.59
C GLY A 13 8.75 13.35 13.48
N GLY A 14 8.20 13.52 12.28
CA GLY A 14 7.07 14.41 12.00
C GLY A 14 5.73 13.80 12.43
N ASN A 15 4.73 13.81 11.53
CA ASN A 15 3.41 13.31 11.87
C ASN A 15 3.42 11.77 12.02
N ASP A 16 3.42 11.29 13.26
CA ASP A 16 3.46 9.87 13.61
C ASP A 16 2.14 9.14 13.36
N ASP A 17 1.06 9.81 12.96
CA ASP A 17 -0.26 9.18 12.77
C ASP A 17 -0.18 7.97 11.83
N PHE A 18 0.43 8.12 10.65
CA PHE A 18 0.59 7.00 9.70
C PHE A 18 1.48 5.89 10.25
N LEU A 19 2.50 6.23 11.04
CA LEU A 19 3.42 5.26 11.62
C LEU A 19 2.74 4.47 12.75
N ASN A 20 2.06 5.15 13.66
CA ASN A 20 1.27 4.55 14.74
C ASN A 20 0.19 3.64 14.17
N MET A 21 -0.48 4.11 13.12
CA MET A 21 -1.51 3.38 12.42
C MET A 21 -0.97 2.09 11.79
N SER A 22 0.20 2.14 11.16
CA SER A 22 0.88 0.94 10.64
C SER A 22 1.26 -0.04 11.74
N ARG A 23 1.79 0.45 12.87
CA ARG A 23 2.17 -0.40 14.01
C ARG A 23 0.96 -1.11 14.60
N GLU A 24 -0.19 -0.45 14.64
CA GLU A 24 -1.42 -1.05 15.13
C GLU A 24 -1.94 -2.14 14.20
N LEU A 25 -1.93 -1.92 12.88
CA LEU A 25 -2.34 -2.91 11.87
C LEU A 25 -1.53 -4.19 11.94
N PHE A 26 -0.21 -4.06 12.00
CA PHE A 26 0.71 -5.19 11.95
C PHE A 26 1.07 -5.72 13.34
N ARG A 27 0.45 -5.17 14.39
CA ARG A 27 0.59 -5.73 15.74
C ARG A 27 0.04 -7.15 15.72
N ARG A 28 0.92 -8.10 16.03
CA ARG A 28 0.58 -9.52 16.13
C ARG A 28 -0.52 -9.70 17.18
N ASN A 29 -1.74 -9.85 16.71
CA ASN A 29 -2.90 -9.96 17.56
C ASN A 29 -3.45 -11.39 17.42
N PHE A 30 -3.27 -12.17 18.47
CA PHE A 30 -3.68 -13.58 18.53
C PHE A 30 -5.17 -13.75 18.24
N ILE A 31 -5.99 -12.74 18.47
CA ILE A 31 -7.42 -12.75 18.12
C ILE A 31 -7.60 -12.79 16.60
N PHE A 32 -6.77 -12.09 15.83
CA PHE A 32 -6.79 -12.18 14.37
C PHE A 32 -6.36 -13.56 13.88
N LEU A 33 -5.25 -14.11 14.41
CA LEU A 33 -4.78 -15.43 14.02
C LEU A 33 -5.80 -16.52 14.38
N LEU A 34 -6.37 -16.46 15.58
CA LEU A 34 -7.44 -17.34 16.03
C LEU A 34 -8.68 -17.21 15.14
N ARG A 35 -9.03 -15.99 14.72
CA ARG A 35 -10.14 -15.79 13.79
C ARG A 35 -9.85 -16.40 12.43
N PHE A 36 -8.70 -16.13 11.81
CA PHE A 36 -8.33 -16.73 10.53
C PHE A 36 -8.36 -18.26 10.61
N PHE A 37 -7.90 -18.82 11.73
CA PHE A 37 -8.02 -20.25 12.01
C PHE A 37 -9.49 -20.71 12.05
N LEU A 38 -10.37 -20.02 12.80
CA LEU A 38 -11.80 -20.36 12.88
C LEU A 38 -12.52 -20.25 11.54
N ILE A 39 -12.16 -19.28 10.69
CA ILE A 39 -12.68 -19.15 9.31
C ILE A 39 -12.27 -20.35 8.46
N SER A 40 -11.01 -20.78 8.57
CA SER A 40 -10.50 -21.97 7.88
C SER A 40 -11.17 -23.26 8.36
N VAL A 41 -11.65 -23.31 9.61
CA VAL A 41 -12.39 -24.47 10.14
C VAL A 41 -13.84 -24.49 9.62
N HIS A 42 -14.60 -23.39 9.77
CA HIS A 42 -15.95 -23.32 9.24
C HIS A 42 -16.48 -21.87 9.13
N PRO A 43 -17.13 -21.45 8.03
CA PRO A 43 -17.59 -20.08 7.81
C PRO A 43 -18.66 -19.60 8.80
N VAL A 44 -19.34 -20.50 9.52
CA VAL A 44 -20.33 -20.14 10.55
C VAL A 44 -19.69 -19.36 11.71
N PHE A 45 -18.42 -19.62 12.04
CA PHE A 45 -17.73 -18.94 13.13
C PHE A 45 -17.43 -17.45 12.82
N VAL A 46 -17.52 -17.03 11.55
CA VAL A 46 -17.39 -15.63 11.14
C VAL A 46 -18.45 -14.73 11.80
N LYS A 47 -19.65 -15.26 12.00
CA LYS A 47 -20.81 -14.50 12.53
C LYS A 47 -20.72 -14.24 14.03
N LEU A 48 -19.90 -15.00 14.76
CA LEU A 48 -19.76 -14.91 16.22
C LEU A 48 -18.80 -13.80 16.68
N LEU A 49 -17.92 -13.30 15.81
CA LEU A 49 -16.99 -12.20 16.12
C LEU A 49 -17.16 -11.04 15.12
N PRO A 50 -17.63 -9.84 15.52
CA PRO A 50 -17.77 -8.71 14.60
C PRO A 50 -16.40 -8.15 14.15
N PHE A 51 -16.18 -8.07 12.84
CA PHE A 51 -14.93 -7.59 12.19
C PHE A 51 -14.67 -6.08 12.42
N LYS A 52 -15.74 -5.29 12.54
CA LYS A 52 -15.70 -3.82 12.65
C LYS A 52 -14.89 -3.30 13.85
N ARG A 53 -14.76 -4.09 14.91
CA ARG A 53 -14.12 -3.60 16.14
C ARG A 53 -12.60 -3.47 16.02
N ILE A 54 -11.98 -4.13 15.04
CA ILE A 54 -10.52 -4.25 15.03
C ILE A 54 -9.83 -3.14 14.22
N PHE A 55 -10.54 -2.51 13.29
CA PHE A 55 -10.01 -1.42 12.46
C PHE A 55 -10.78 -0.12 12.66
N LYS A 56 -11.37 0.11 13.84
CA LYS A 56 -12.22 1.30 14.04
C LYS A 56 -11.42 2.59 13.87
N ASP A 57 -10.32 2.72 14.59
CA ASP A 57 -9.47 3.93 14.60
C ASP A 57 -8.85 4.18 13.23
N MET A 58 -8.46 3.08 12.56
CA MET A 58 -8.04 3.03 11.17
C MET A 58 -9.09 3.55 10.19
N THR A 59 -10.31 3.06 10.33
CA THR A 59 -11.43 3.41 9.44
C THR A 59 -11.76 4.89 9.61
N GLU A 60 -11.85 5.37 10.85
CA GLU A 60 -12.12 6.78 11.15
C GLU A 60 -11.02 7.70 10.61
N PHE A 61 -9.74 7.31 10.78
CA PHE A 61 -8.61 8.06 10.24
C PHE A 61 -8.66 8.16 8.72
N PHE A 62 -8.82 7.05 7.99
CA PHE A 62 -8.84 7.07 6.52
C PHE A 62 -10.08 7.76 5.95
N LEU A 63 -11.25 7.60 6.59
CA LEU A 63 -12.47 8.34 6.22
C LEU A 63 -12.28 9.84 6.36
N LYS A 64 -11.72 10.28 7.51
CA LYS A 64 -11.44 11.69 7.76
C LYS A 64 -10.41 12.23 6.78
N LEU A 65 -9.29 11.53 6.62
CA LEU A 65 -8.21 11.92 5.71
C LEU A 65 -8.72 12.11 4.27
N MET A 66 -9.48 11.15 3.75
CA MET A 66 -10.02 11.23 2.40
C MET A 66 -11.04 12.36 2.26
N SER A 67 -11.95 12.49 3.22
CA SER A 67 -12.96 13.56 3.21
C SER A 67 -12.31 14.93 3.25
N ASP A 68 -11.35 15.15 4.16
CA ASP A 68 -10.62 16.42 4.30
C ASP A 68 -9.83 16.75 3.03
N THR A 69 -9.15 15.76 2.44
CA THR A 69 -8.35 15.94 1.22
C THR A 69 -9.22 16.29 0.02
N VAL A 70 -10.33 15.56 -0.19
CA VAL A 70 -11.27 15.82 -1.30
C VAL A 70 -11.91 17.19 -1.15
N ASN A 71 -12.43 17.52 0.04
CA ASN A 71 -13.06 18.81 0.32
C ASN A 71 -12.08 19.98 0.11
N TYR A 72 -10.83 19.81 0.55
CA TYR A 72 -9.79 20.81 0.34
C TYR A 72 -9.50 21.04 -1.15
N ARG A 73 -9.39 19.97 -1.95
CA ARG A 73 -9.10 20.08 -3.40
C ARG A 73 -10.26 20.68 -4.17
N GLU A 74 -11.50 20.29 -3.87
CA GLU A 74 -12.69 20.86 -4.50
C GLU A 74 -12.82 22.36 -4.20
N LYS A 75 -12.58 22.77 -2.95
CA LYS A 75 -12.67 24.19 -2.54
C LYS A 75 -11.57 25.06 -3.13
N ASN A 76 -10.33 24.56 -3.16
CA ASN A 76 -9.16 25.33 -3.58
C ASN A 76 -8.77 25.10 -5.06
N LYS A 77 -9.50 24.25 -5.78
CA LYS A 77 -9.20 23.85 -7.18
C LYS A 77 -7.77 23.38 -7.37
N VAL A 78 -7.29 22.57 -6.42
CA VAL A 78 -5.94 22.01 -6.46
C VAL A 78 -5.98 20.68 -7.18
N GLU A 79 -5.31 20.60 -8.32
CA GLU A 79 -5.11 19.35 -9.05
C GLU A 79 -3.69 18.84 -8.84
N ARG A 80 -3.58 17.56 -8.51
CA ARG A 80 -2.31 16.87 -8.33
C ARG A 80 -2.40 15.49 -8.94
N ASN A 81 -1.44 15.10 -9.77
CA ASN A 81 -1.43 13.78 -10.41
C ASN A 81 -1.06 12.69 -9.39
N ASP A 82 -2.04 12.27 -8.59
CA ASP A 82 -1.92 11.23 -7.58
C ASP A 82 -3.18 10.34 -7.51
N PHE A 83 -3.14 9.34 -6.63
CA PHE A 83 -4.22 8.36 -6.49
C PHE A 83 -5.55 9.03 -6.10
N VAL A 84 -5.53 10.05 -5.25
CA VAL A 84 -6.76 10.76 -4.83
C VAL A 84 -7.42 11.47 -6.01
N GLN A 85 -6.62 12.09 -6.89
CA GLN A 85 -7.14 12.74 -8.09
C GLN A 85 -7.78 11.75 -9.06
N ILE A 86 -7.14 10.59 -9.28
CA ILE A 86 -7.70 9.52 -10.11
C ILE A 86 -9.05 9.08 -9.54
N MET A 87 -9.15 8.88 -8.22
CA MET A 87 -10.42 8.49 -7.59
C MET A 87 -11.50 9.57 -7.71
N MET A 88 -11.14 10.86 -7.66
CA MET A 88 -12.09 11.96 -7.85
C MET A 88 -12.63 12.00 -9.29
N GLN A 89 -11.76 11.79 -10.28
CA GLN A 89 -12.14 11.72 -11.70
C GLN A 89 -13.04 10.51 -11.97
N LEU A 90 -12.67 9.32 -11.46
CA LEU A 90 -13.49 8.11 -11.59
C LEU A 90 -14.88 8.28 -10.97
N ARG A 91 -14.98 8.98 -9.83
CA ARG A 91 -16.27 9.31 -9.21
C ARG A 91 -17.13 10.23 -10.08
N GLU A 92 -16.52 11.18 -10.78
CA GLU A 92 -17.24 12.07 -11.69
C GLU A 92 -17.73 11.33 -12.93
N GLU A 93 -16.88 10.47 -13.51
CA GLU A 93 -17.27 9.57 -14.60
C GLU A 93 -18.41 8.63 -14.19
N ASP A 94 -18.36 8.06 -12.99
CA ASP A 94 -19.42 7.19 -12.46
C ASP A 94 -20.77 7.92 -12.34
N ARG A 95 -20.76 9.18 -11.87
CA ARG A 95 -21.97 10.01 -11.82
C ARG A 95 -22.57 10.28 -13.19
N ASN A 96 -21.73 10.34 -14.23
CA ASN A 96 -22.15 10.61 -15.61
C ASN A 96 -22.61 9.35 -16.36
N ARG A 97 -22.47 8.14 -15.80
CA ARG A 97 -22.96 6.89 -16.41
C ARG A 97 -24.48 6.75 -16.28
N SER A 98 -25.13 6.31 -17.36
CA SER A 98 -26.58 6.07 -17.41
C SER A 98 -27.03 4.96 -16.46
N THR A 99 -28.22 5.09 -15.89
CA THR A 99 -28.80 4.26 -14.82
C THR A 99 -29.00 2.77 -15.13
N LEU A 100 -28.85 2.34 -16.38
CA LEU A 100 -29.11 0.97 -16.83
C LEU A 100 -28.08 -0.09 -16.37
N ASP A 101 -26.85 0.30 -15.99
CA ASP A 101 -25.78 -0.63 -15.57
C ASP A 101 -25.58 -0.73 -14.04
N ARG A 102 -26.45 -0.11 -13.23
CA ARG A 102 -26.21 0.06 -11.77
C ARG A 102 -26.42 -1.21 -10.92
N ALA A 103 -26.99 -2.28 -11.46
CA ALA A 103 -27.31 -3.48 -10.69
C ALA A 103 -26.06 -4.25 -10.19
N SER A 104 -24.90 -4.04 -10.81
CA SER A 104 -23.61 -4.62 -10.41
C SER A 104 -22.52 -3.57 -10.17
N HIS A 105 -22.87 -2.29 -10.11
CA HIS A 105 -21.90 -1.20 -10.02
C HIS A 105 -21.67 -0.78 -8.57
N VAL A 106 -20.42 -0.82 -8.11
CA VAL A 106 -20.03 -0.24 -6.82
C VAL A 106 -19.97 1.27 -6.99
N GLU A 107 -20.90 2.00 -6.37
CA GLU A 107 -20.92 3.46 -6.38
C GLU A 107 -19.64 4.02 -5.77
N LEU A 108 -18.94 4.87 -6.53
CA LEU A 108 -17.76 5.57 -6.06
C LEU A 108 -18.16 6.76 -5.17
N ASN A 109 -18.26 6.52 -3.87
CA ASN A 109 -18.47 7.55 -2.85
C ASN A 109 -17.23 7.72 -1.95
N ASN A 110 -17.25 8.71 -1.05
CA ASN A 110 -16.11 8.99 -0.16
C ASN A 110 -15.70 7.79 0.70
N ASP A 111 -16.66 6.96 1.11
CA ASP A 111 -16.38 5.76 1.92
C ASP A 111 -15.65 4.70 1.09
N THR A 112 -16.07 4.46 -0.15
CA THR A 112 -15.36 3.53 -1.06
C THR A 112 -13.97 4.06 -1.41
N MET A 113 -13.81 5.37 -1.61
CA MET A 113 -12.52 6.00 -1.84
C MET A 113 -11.58 5.83 -0.64
N ALA A 114 -12.09 6.01 0.58
CA ALA A 114 -11.35 5.75 1.82
C ALA A 114 -10.97 4.28 1.98
N ALA A 115 -11.88 3.35 1.66
CA ALA A 115 -11.59 1.92 1.68
C ALA A 115 -10.47 1.55 0.71
N GLN A 116 -10.47 2.10 -0.51
CA GLN A 116 -9.40 1.85 -1.49
C GLN A 116 -8.08 2.48 -1.07
N ALA A 117 -8.11 3.70 -0.53
CA ALA A 117 -6.91 4.35 0.03
C ALA A 117 -6.30 3.54 1.18
N PHE A 118 -7.15 3.00 2.07
CA PHE A 118 -6.74 2.12 3.14
C PHE A 118 -6.10 0.82 2.60
N LEU A 119 -6.74 0.17 1.63
CA LEU A 119 -6.19 -1.04 1.01
C LEU A 119 -4.83 -0.78 0.36
N PHE A 120 -4.70 0.33 -0.38
CA PHE A 120 -3.45 0.73 -1.01
C PHE A 120 -2.34 0.98 0.03
N PHE A 121 -2.68 1.61 1.16
CA PHE A 121 -1.75 1.83 2.26
C PHE A 121 -1.26 0.52 2.88
N VAL A 122 -2.17 -0.40 3.22
CA VAL A 122 -1.81 -1.70 3.82
C VAL A 122 -0.97 -2.53 2.86
N ALA A 123 -1.39 -2.64 1.60
CA ALA A 123 -0.72 -3.44 0.59
C ALA A 123 0.68 -2.89 0.27
N GLY A 124 0.84 -1.57 0.20
CA GLY A 124 2.09 -0.93 -0.18
C GLY A 124 3.10 -0.75 0.95
N LEU A 125 2.69 -0.85 2.21
CA LEU A 125 3.58 -0.57 3.33
C LEU A 125 4.38 -1.81 3.79
N ASP A 126 3.70 -2.83 4.30
CA ASP A 126 4.36 -3.96 4.96
C ASP A 126 5.10 -4.86 3.96
N SER A 127 4.49 -5.11 2.79
CA SER A 127 5.12 -5.92 1.75
C SER A 127 6.45 -5.31 1.25
N VAL A 128 6.46 -3.98 1.04
CA VAL A 128 7.65 -3.25 0.57
C VAL A 128 8.69 -3.13 1.68
N ALA A 129 8.29 -2.79 2.91
CA ALA A 129 9.19 -2.69 4.05
C ALA A 129 9.89 -4.02 4.33
N ASN A 130 9.16 -5.13 4.34
CA ASN A 130 9.73 -6.46 4.53
C ASN A 130 10.66 -6.85 3.38
N THR A 131 10.27 -6.59 2.12
CA THR A 131 11.12 -6.88 0.96
C THR A 131 12.45 -6.13 1.03
N ILE A 132 12.42 -4.83 1.37
CA ILE A 132 13.63 -4.01 1.55
C ILE A 132 14.46 -4.55 2.71
N GLY A 133 13.82 -4.86 3.85
CA GLY A 133 14.50 -5.40 5.02
C GLY A 133 15.26 -6.69 4.73
N PHE A 134 14.62 -7.65 4.06
CA PHE A 134 15.27 -8.91 3.66
C PHE A 134 16.35 -8.73 2.60
N ALA A 135 16.13 -7.85 1.61
CA ALA A 135 17.14 -7.53 0.61
C ALA A 135 18.41 -6.94 1.26
N LEU A 136 18.24 -6.01 2.20
CA LEU A 136 19.36 -5.42 2.94
C LEU A 136 20.05 -6.46 3.84
N HIS A 137 19.29 -7.35 4.47
CA HIS A 137 19.85 -8.45 5.26
C HIS A 137 20.75 -9.36 4.42
N GLU A 138 20.27 -9.81 3.25
CA GLU A 138 21.03 -10.65 2.32
C GLU A 138 22.29 -9.94 1.79
N LEU A 139 22.20 -8.64 1.50
CA LEU A 139 23.36 -7.84 1.11
C LEU A 139 24.37 -7.67 2.23
N ALA A 140 23.92 -7.49 3.48
CA ALA A 140 24.81 -7.41 4.64
C ALA A 140 25.56 -8.72 4.89
N MET A 141 24.95 -9.87 4.58
CA MET A 141 25.60 -11.18 4.67
C MET A 141 26.53 -11.48 3.48
N ASN A 142 26.41 -10.77 2.36
CA ASN A 142 27.22 -10.96 1.16
C ASN A 142 27.88 -9.66 0.68
N HIS A 143 28.99 -9.29 1.32
CA HIS A 143 29.73 -8.06 1.01
C HIS A 143 30.24 -7.97 -0.45
N ALA A 144 30.53 -9.11 -1.09
CA ALA A 144 30.95 -9.11 -2.49
C ALA A 144 29.80 -8.69 -3.42
N LEU A 145 28.60 -9.23 -3.19
CA LEU A 145 27.39 -8.83 -3.89
C LEU A 145 27.02 -7.36 -3.61
N GLN A 146 27.12 -6.93 -2.34
CA GLN A 146 26.87 -5.56 -1.93
C GLN A 146 27.77 -4.55 -2.68
N ARG A 147 29.08 -4.83 -2.79
CA ARG A 147 30.00 -3.96 -3.55
C ARG A 147 29.63 -3.86 -5.02
N ARG A 148 29.21 -4.98 -5.64
CA ARG A 148 28.75 -4.99 -7.04
C ARG A 148 27.46 -4.19 -7.23
N ALA A 149 26.52 -4.31 -6.30
CA ALA A 149 25.27 -3.54 -6.31
C ALA A 149 25.53 -2.03 -6.21
N VAL A 150 26.41 -1.61 -5.30
CA VAL A 150 26.80 -0.19 -5.17
C VAL A 150 27.49 0.32 -6.44
N ALA A 151 28.39 -0.48 -7.03
CA ALA A 151 29.06 -0.11 -8.27
C ALA A 151 28.07 0.06 -9.44
N GLU A 152 27.07 -0.83 -9.57
CA GLU A 152 26.02 -0.68 -10.58
C GLU A 152 25.18 0.60 -10.37
N ILE A 153 24.78 0.89 -9.13
CA ILE A 153 24.04 2.11 -8.80
C ILE A 153 24.83 3.36 -9.20
N GLN A 154 26.12 3.40 -8.83
CA GLN A 154 26.99 4.53 -9.15
C GLN A 154 27.17 4.70 -10.67
N GLU A 155 27.35 3.60 -11.39
CA GLU A 155 27.52 3.63 -12.84
C GLU A 155 26.24 4.11 -13.54
N SER A 156 25.07 3.62 -13.13
CA SER A 156 23.80 4.07 -13.69
C SER A 156 23.55 5.56 -13.41
N ILE A 157 23.78 6.03 -12.19
CA ILE A 157 23.66 7.46 -11.85
C ILE A 157 24.63 8.30 -12.67
N ARG A 158 25.87 7.84 -12.88
CA ARG A 158 26.85 8.55 -13.71
C ARG A 158 26.42 8.63 -15.16
N LYS A 159 25.87 7.55 -15.72
CA LYS A 159 25.36 7.47 -17.10
C LYS A 159 24.19 8.44 -17.34
N HIS A 160 23.29 8.56 -16.38
CA HIS A 160 22.06 9.39 -16.49
C HIS A 160 22.19 10.78 -15.84
N GLY A 161 23.33 11.08 -15.22
CA GLY A 161 23.63 12.35 -14.52
C GLY A 161 22.90 12.54 -13.19
N SER A 162 21.81 11.81 -12.93
CA SER A 162 21.04 11.86 -11.69
C SER A 162 20.22 10.57 -11.50
N LEU A 163 19.57 10.44 -10.34
CA LEU A 163 18.64 9.34 -10.08
C LEU A 163 17.30 9.62 -10.80
N THR A 164 17.22 9.19 -12.05
CA THR A 164 16.01 9.29 -12.89
C THR A 164 15.28 7.94 -12.98
N TYR A 165 14.09 7.94 -13.57
CA TYR A 165 13.37 6.70 -13.89
C TYR A 165 14.21 5.78 -14.78
N ASP A 166 14.85 6.32 -15.81
CA ASP A 166 15.73 5.56 -16.71
C ASP A 166 16.97 5.02 -15.98
N ALA A 167 17.52 5.78 -15.03
CA ALA A 167 18.63 5.31 -14.21
C ALA A 167 18.24 4.08 -13.37
N VAL A 168 17.07 4.11 -12.74
CA VAL A 168 16.58 2.95 -11.96
C VAL A 168 16.30 1.75 -12.88
N ARG A 169 15.72 1.99 -14.06
CA ARG A 169 15.44 0.93 -15.04
C ARG A 169 16.70 0.20 -15.50
N ASP A 170 17.82 0.90 -15.61
CA ASP A 170 19.10 0.32 -16.05
C ASP A 170 19.83 -0.50 -14.96
N MET A 171 19.33 -0.53 -13.71
CA MET A 171 19.95 -1.28 -12.59
C MET A 171 19.51 -2.75 -12.54
N GLU A 172 20.04 -3.56 -13.46
CA GLU A 172 19.65 -4.96 -13.62
C GLU A 172 20.00 -5.84 -12.41
N LEU A 173 21.17 -5.66 -11.79
CA LEU A 173 21.56 -6.40 -10.59
C LEU A 173 20.68 -6.06 -9.40
N ILE A 174 20.30 -4.79 -9.23
CA ILE A 174 19.34 -4.39 -8.19
C ILE A 174 17.99 -5.08 -8.41
N GLU A 175 17.49 -5.12 -9.65
CA GLU A 175 16.25 -5.84 -9.96
C GLU A 175 16.36 -7.33 -9.62
N ARG A 176 17.48 -7.97 -9.96
CA ARG A 176 17.75 -9.38 -9.62
C ARG A 176 17.78 -9.61 -8.11
N ILE A 177 18.37 -8.70 -7.33
CA ILE A 177 18.39 -8.78 -5.86
C ILE A 177 16.96 -8.73 -5.32
N VAL A 178 16.14 -7.76 -5.77
CA VAL A 178 14.74 -7.64 -5.33
C VAL A 178 13.94 -8.91 -5.66
N ARG A 179 14.09 -9.44 -6.88
CA ARG A 179 13.43 -10.68 -7.31
C ARG A 179 13.86 -11.88 -6.46
N GLU A 180 15.14 -12.00 -6.14
CA GLU A 180 15.65 -13.10 -5.31
C GLU A 180 15.18 -12.98 -3.85
N SER A 181 15.09 -11.76 -3.31
CA SER A 181 14.48 -11.52 -2.01
C SER A 181 13.01 -11.92 -1.98
N LEU A 182 12.23 -11.58 -3.01
CA LEU A 182 10.82 -12.00 -3.13
C LEU A 182 10.67 -13.51 -3.30
N ARG A 183 11.62 -14.17 -3.99
CA ARG A 183 11.63 -15.63 -4.15
C ARG A 183 11.87 -16.35 -2.81
N LYS A 184 12.78 -15.84 -1.97
CA LYS A 184 13.11 -16.40 -0.65
C LYS A 184 12.07 -16.04 0.41
N TYR A 185 11.59 -14.80 0.39
CA TYR A 185 10.77 -14.18 1.43
C TYR A 185 9.52 -13.54 0.82
N SER A 186 8.64 -14.37 0.25
CA SER A 186 7.40 -13.86 -0.35
C SER A 186 6.51 -13.21 0.73
N PRO A 187 6.11 -11.93 0.59
CA PRO A 187 5.18 -11.29 1.51
C PRO A 187 3.80 -11.97 1.53
N VAL A 188 3.42 -12.61 0.42
CA VAL A 188 2.16 -13.36 0.28
C VAL A 188 2.48 -14.81 -0.06
N GLY A 189 2.39 -15.69 0.94
CA GLY A 189 2.77 -17.11 0.78
C GLY A 189 1.72 -18.00 0.12
N ILE A 190 0.45 -17.58 0.10
CA ILE A 190 -0.67 -18.41 -0.40
C ILE A 190 -1.57 -17.56 -1.29
N LEU A 191 -1.89 -18.07 -2.48
CA LEU A 191 -2.87 -17.48 -3.38
C LEU A 191 -4.13 -18.36 -3.37
N THR A 192 -5.25 -17.80 -2.93
CA THR A 192 -6.54 -18.49 -2.92
C THR A 192 -7.34 -18.18 -4.19
N ARG A 193 -8.11 -19.16 -4.68
CA ARG A 193 -9.05 -19.03 -5.79
C ARG A 193 -10.31 -19.80 -5.46
N GLN A 194 -11.47 -19.27 -5.83
CA GLN A 194 -12.73 -20.00 -5.77
C GLN A 194 -13.06 -20.48 -7.19
N PRO A 195 -13.30 -21.79 -7.41
CA PRO A 195 -13.79 -22.26 -8.69
C PRO A 195 -15.17 -21.66 -8.97
N SER A 196 -15.34 -21.17 -10.19
CA SER A 196 -16.59 -20.62 -10.74
C SER A 196 -17.65 -21.69 -10.91
#